data_AF-A0A9D6VC96-F1
#
_entry.id   AF-A0A9D6VC96-F1
#
_cell.length_a   1.000
_cell.length_b   1.000
_cell.length_c   1.000
_cell.angle_alpha   90.00
_cell.angle_beta   90.00
_cell.angle_gamma   90.00
#
_symmetry.space_group_name_H-M   'P 1'
#
loop_
_entity.id
_entity.type
_entity.pdbx_description
1 polymer ?
#
loop_
_entity_poly.entity_id
_entity_poly.type
_entity_poly.pdbx_seq_one_letter_code
_entity_poly.pdbx_strand_id
1 'polypeptide(L)'
;MVKGESICRDTDSGTRGAAAPYDRVKAMVAIAKKNGWEIERLGLIPKDLPTEPLTLTKKQVQQRNKLVKGILEKFSRALTPPVPPDLEEYIRCKNEEDRLPWEEEALEKVEVWREEVAELRPQILGELRRALATR
;
A
#
# COMPACT_ATOMS: atom_id res chain seq x y z
N MET A 1 -28.89 53.83 -1.46
CA MET A 1 -27.75 53.69 -2.40
C MET A 1 -27.60 52.23 -2.75
N VAL A 2 -27.68 51.95 -4.06
CA VAL A 2 -27.11 50.84 -4.85
C VAL A 2 -27.02 49.42 -4.31
N LYS A 3 -27.78 48.55 -5.00
CA LYS A 3 -27.53 47.16 -5.41
C LYS A 3 -26.12 46.59 -5.16
N GLY A 4 -26.13 45.32 -4.74
CA GLY A 4 -25.01 44.40 -4.87
C GLY A 4 -25.50 42.96 -4.74
N GLU A 5 -26.37 42.52 -5.67
CA GLU A 5 -26.50 41.10 -5.99
C GLU A 5 -25.12 40.55 -6.32
N SER A 6 -24.71 39.47 -5.66
CA SER A 6 -23.63 38.63 -6.17
C SER A 6 -24.11 37.19 -6.20
N ILE A 7 -24.87 36.92 -7.25
CA ILE A 7 -24.98 35.60 -7.88
C ILE A 7 -23.56 35.18 -8.28
N CYS A 8 -23.07 34.08 -7.71
CA CYS A 8 -22.10 33.19 -8.34
C CYS A 8 -22.40 31.78 -7.82
N ARG A 9 -23.41 31.16 -8.46
CA ARG A 9 -23.20 30.08 -9.43
C ARG A 9 -22.85 28.77 -8.74
N ASP A 10 -23.90 27.97 -8.58
CA ASP A 10 -23.83 26.52 -8.65
C ASP A 10 -22.89 26.12 -9.79
N THR A 11 -21.71 25.63 -9.45
CA THR A 11 -21.03 24.67 -10.30
C THR A 11 -21.50 23.29 -9.88
N ASP A 12 -22.74 22.99 -10.25
CA ASP A 12 -23.14 21.62 -10.50
C ASP A 12 -22.43 21.17 -11.79
N SER A 13 -21.15 20.84 -11.68
CA SER A 13 -20.49 20.04 -12.71
C SER A 13 -20.56 18.60 -12.24
N GLY A 14 -21.74 18.02 -12.40
CA GLY A 14 -21.93 16.59 -12.44
C GLY A 14 -21.05 15.97 -13.52
N THR A 15 -19.78 15.71 -13.21
CA THR A 15 -19.00 14.71 -13.92
C THR A 15 -19.55 13.36 -13.48
N ARG A 16 -20.68 12.97 -14.07
CA ARG A 16 -21.20 11.59 -14.04
C ARG A 16 -20.09 10.70 -14.58
N GLY A 17 -19.30 10.14 -13.67
CA GLY A 17 -18.49 8.94 -13.85
C GLY A 17 -17.68 8.87 -15.14
N ALA A 18 -16.98 9.93 -15.55
CA ALA A 18 -16.00 9.82 -16.62
C ALA A 18 -14.96 8.77 -16.19
N ALA A 19 -14.94 7.65 -16.91
CA ALA A 19 -14.01 6.59 -16.61
C ALA A 19 -12.61 7.04 -17.06
N ALA A 20 -11.68 7.07 -16.11
CA ALA A 20 -10.33 7.55 -16.33
C ALA A 20 -9.36 6.37 -16.36
N PRO A 21 -8.23 6.46 -17.09
CA PRO A 21 -7.19 5.45 -17.05
C PRO A 21 -6.66 5.33 -15.63
N TYR A 22 -6.72 4.12 -15.07
CA TYR A 22 -6.36 3.85 -13.70
C TYR A 22 -5.31 2.76 -13.61
N ASP A 23 -4.15 3.12 -13.08
CA ASP A 23 -3.07 2.19 -12.79
C ASP A 23 -3.35 1.49 -11.47
N ARG A 24 -3.54 0.17 -11.56
CA ARG A 24 -3.95 -0.64 -10.43
C ARG A 24 -2.85 -0.76 -9.38
N VAL A 25 -1.62 -0.98 -9.85
CA VAL A 25 -0.45 -1.23 -9.01
C VAL A 25 -0.02 0.07 -8.35
N LYS A 26 0.05 1.17 -9.12
CA LYS A 26 0.43 2.49 -8.59
C LYS A 26 -0.47 2.94 -7.44
N ALA A 27 -1.78 2.72 -7.55
CA ALA A 27 -2.70 3.08 -6.49
C ALA A 27 -2.56 2.20 -5.24
N MET A 28 -2.32 0.90 -5.41
CA MET A 28 -2.06 0.00 -4.28
C MET A 28 -0.78 0.42 -3.54
N VAL A 29 0.30 0.72 -4.28
CA VAL A 29 1.56 1.23 -3.72
C VAL A 29 1.34 2.56 -2.99
N ALA A 30 0.54 3.47 -3.54
CA ALA A 30 0.21 4.72 -2.88
C ALA A 30 -0.56 4.52 -1.57
N ILE A 31 -1.52 3.58 -1.53
CA ILE A 31 -2.23 3.21 -0.29
C ILE A 31 -1.26 2.64 0.73
N ALA A 32 -0.39 1.72 0.34
CA ALA A 32 0.58 1.11 1.23
C ALA A 32 1.56 2.14 1.82
N LYS A 33 2.14 3.00 0.97
CA LYS A 33 3.03 4.09 1.40
C LYS A 33 2.36 5.05 2.39
N LYS A 34 1.10 5.41 2.17
CA LYS A 34 0.35 6.27 3.09
C LYS A 34 0.15 5.66 4.49
N ASN A 35 0.13 4.33 4.60
CA ASN A 35 -0.05 3.62 5.86
C ASN A 35 1.27 3.04 6.42
N GLY A 36 2.42 3.38 5.82
CA GLY A 36 3.73 2.90 6.27
C GLY A 36 4.05 1.45 5.94
N TRP A 37 3.32 0.81 5.01
CA TRP A 37 3.58 -0.58 4.63
C TRP A 37 4.50 -0.65 3.41
N GLU A 38 5.64 -1.31 3.57
CA GLU A 38 6.65 -1.46 2.52
C GLU A 38 6.40 -2.68 1.63
N ILE A 39 5.25 -2.72 0.97
CA ILE A 39 4.85 -3.84 0.11
C ILE A 39 5.83 -4.10 -1.05
N GLU A 40 6.61 -3.10 -1.45
CA GLU A 40 7.66 -3.22 -2.47
C GLU A 40 8.83 -4.09 -1.97
N ARG A 41 9.37 -3.78 -0.77
CA ARG A 41 10.45 -4.58 -0.15
C ARG A 41 10.00 -5.99 0.19
N LEU A 42 8.72 -6.16 0.53
CA LEU A 42 8.14 -7.46 0.87
C LEU A 42 7.82 -8.36 -0.33
N GLY A 43 7.98 -7.84 -1.57
CA GLY A 43 7.69 -8.59 -2.78
C GLY A 43 6.19 -8.84 -2.99
N LEU A 44 5.35 -7.94 -2.47
CA LEU A 44 3.88 -8.04 -2.49
C LEU A 44 3.24 -7.29 -3.68
N ILE A 45 4.04 -6.93 -4.68
CA ILE A 45 3.55 -6.42 -5.96
C ILE A 45 3.23 -7.62 -6.87
N PRO A 46 1.97 -7.80 -7.31
CA PRO A 46 1.64 -8.85 -8.28
C PRO A 46 2.30 -8.52 -9.63
N LYS A 47 3.28 -9.33 -10.03
CA LYS A 47 4.05 -9.16 -11.29
C LYS A 47 3.26 -9.59 -12.54
N ASP A 48 2.21 -10.36 -12.33
CA ASP A 48 1.36 -10.98 -13.34
C ASP A 48 0.16 -10.11 -13.77
N LEU A 49 -0.04 -8.96 -13.15
CA LEU A 49 -1.14 -8.06 -13.51
C LEU A 49 -0.80 -7.25 -14.77
N PRO A 50 -1.75 -7.08 -15.70
CA PRO A 50 -1.54 -6.21 -16.84
C PRO A 50 -1.24 -4.80 -16.34
N THR A 51 -0.11 -4.25 -16.80
CA THR A 51 0.31 -2.87 -16.51
C THR A 51 -0.55 -1.84 -17.25
N GLU A 52 -1.39 -2.31 -18.18
CA GLU A 52 -2.30 -1.46 -18.93
C GLU A 52 -3.33 -0.78 -18.00
N PRO A 53 -3.51 0.55 -18.14
CA PRO A 53 -4.46 1.29 -17.33
C PRO A 53 -5.88 0.81 -17.64
N LEU A 54 -6.67 0.59 -16.59
CA LEU A 54 -8.08 0.26 -16.77
C LEU A 54 -8.93 1.51 -16.70
N THR A 55 -9.87 1.59 -17.63
CA THR A 55 -10.90 2.62 -17.63
C THR A 55 -11.95 2.25 -16.60
N LEU A 56 -11.85 2.83 -15.39
CA LEU A 56 -12.78 2.59 -14.28
C LEU A 56 -13.53 3.86 -13.92
N THR A 57 -14.78 3.70 -13.51
CA THR A 57 -15.56 4.79 -12.91
C THR A 57 -15.04 5.13 -11.52
N LYS A 58 -15.30 6.37 -11.06
CA LYS A 58 -14.93 6.82 -9.71
C LYS A 58 -15.44 5.88 -8.60
N LYS A 59 -16.65 5.33 -8.74
CA LYS A 59 -17.24 4.39 -7.76
C LYS A 59 -16.47 3.08 -7.71
N GLN A 60 -16.12 2.51 -8.87
CA GLN A 60 -15.33 1.28 -8.96
C GLN A 60 -13.93 1.46 -8.36
N VAL A 61 -13.27 2.58 -8.66
CA VAL A 61 -11.97 2.95 -8.06
C VAL A 61 -12.06 3.01 -6.53
N GLN A 62 -13.07 3.70 -5.99
CA GLN A 62 -13.26 3.82 -4.54
C GLN A 62 -13.51 2.46 -3.87
N GLN A 63 -14.39 1.65 -4.44
CA GLN A 63 -14.71 0.32 -3.93
C GLN A 63 -13.46 -0.57 -3.91
N ARG A 64 -12.69 -0.56 -5.00
CA ARG A 64 -11.45 -1.32 -5.11
C ARG A 64 -10.42 -0.87 -4.09
N ASN A 65 -10.24 0.44 -3.93
CA ASN A 65 -9.28 1.00 -2.96
C ASN A 65 -9.67 0.64 -1.52
N LYS A 66 -10.96 0.58 -1.21
CA LYS A 66 -11.46 0.11 0.08
C LYS A 66 -11.12 -1.38 0.30
N LEU A 67 -11.30 -2.22 -0.72
CA LEU A 67 -10.92 -3.64 -0.65
C LEU A 67 -9.42 -3.82 -0.45
N VAL A 68 -8.59 -3.13 -1.25
CA VAL A 68 -7.14 -3.17 -1.13
C VAL A 68 -6.70 -2.71 0.27
N LYS A 69 -7.25 -1.60 0.76
CA LYS A 69 -6.95 -1.10 2.11
C LYS A 69 -7.32 -2.14 3.17
N GLY A 70 -8.52 -2.72 3.11
CA GLY A 70 -8.96 -3.74 4.07
C GLY A 70 -8.10 -5.00 4.08
N ILE A 71 -7.61 -5.43 2.91
CA ILE A 71 -6.66 -6.55 2.83
C ILE A 71 -5.34 -6.17 3.51
N LEU A 72 -4.75 -5.02 3.18
CA LEU A 72 -3.49 -4.61 3.79
C LEU A 72 -3.64 -4.38 5.31
N GLU A 73 -4.77 -3.86 5.77
CA GLU A 73 -5.09 -3.73 7.20
C GLU A 73 -5.18 -5.07 7.91
N LYS A 74 -5.83 -6.06 7.29
CA LYS A 74 -5.91 -7.43 7.80
C LYS A 74 -4.52 -8.03 8.03
N PHE A 75 -3.57 -7.73 7.15
CA PHE A 75 -2.19 -8.21 7.26
C PHE A 75 -1.23 -7.18 7.89
N SER A 76 -1.73 -6.08 8.44
CA SER A 76 -0.91 -4.95 8.91
C SER A 76 0.19 -5.36 9.89
N ARG A 77 -0.10 -6.29 10.81
CA ARG A 77 0.91 -6.86 11.73
C ARG A 77 2.07 -7.52 10.97
N ALA A 78 1.77 -8.35 9.98
CA ALA A 78 2.80 -9.00 9.17
C ALA A 78 3.52 -8.01 8.25
N LEU A 79 2.85 -6.94 7.81
CA LEU A 79 3.46 -5.91 6.95
C LEU A 79 4.35 -4.91 7.70
N THR A 80 4.29 -4.90 9.04
CA THR A 80 5.02 -3.96 9.87
C THR A 80 6.28 -4.66 10.42
N PRO A 81 7.49 -4.19 10.07
CA PRO A 81 8.70 -4.81 10.58
C PRO A 81 8.81 -4.64 12.10
N PRO A 82 9.41 -5.60 12.81
CA PRO A 82 9.60 -5.52 14.27
C PRO A 82 10.59 -4.42 14.67
N VAL A 83 11.44 -3.99 13.74
CA VAL A 83 12.46 -2.98 13.91
C VAL A 83 12.36 -2.00 12.73
N PRO A 84 12.52 -0.68 12.95
CA PRO A 84 12.56 0.28 11.85
C PRO A 84 13.67 -0.04 10.83
N PRO A 85 13.43 0.12 9.52
CA PRO A 85 14.43 -0.18 8.49
C PRO A 85 15.76 0.55 8.68
N ASP A 86 15.74 1.82 9.07
CA ASP A 86 16.95 2.62 9.31
C ASP A 86 17.79 2.05 10.46
N LEU A 87 17.13 1.49 11.49
CA LEU A 87 17.79 0.86 12.62
C LEU A 87 18.35 -0.52 12.23
N GLU A 88 17.61 -1.31 11.44
CA GLU A 88 18.13 -2.56 10.88
C GLU A 88 19.39 -2.31 10.05
N GLU A 89 19.37 -1.31 9.17
CA GLU A 89 20.52 -0.94 8.32
C GLU A 89 21.71 -0.49 9.17
N TYR A 90 21.48 0.36 10.17
CA TYR A 90 22.52 0.78 11.10
C TYR A 90 23.19 -0.39 11.83
N ILE A 91 22.41 -1.35 12.33
CA ILE A 91 22.94 -2.54 13.00
C ILE A 91 23.76 -3.40 12.03
N ARG A 92 23.27 -3.59 10.80
CA ARG A 92 23.97 -4.40 9.78
C ARG A 92 25.28 -3.78 9.32
N CYS A 93 25.43 -2.46 9.35
CA CYS A 93 26.67 -1.77 9.01
C CYS A 93 27.78 -1.95 10.05
N LYS A 94 27.47 -2.39 11.27
CA LYS A 94 28.47 -2.71 12.29
C LYS A 94 29.13 -4.06 12.02
N ASN A 95 30.38 -4.20 12.43
CA ASN A 95 31.03 -5.51 12.52
C ASN A 95 30.27 -6.37 13.53
N GLU A 96 30.25 -7.68 13.31
CA GLU A 96 29.54 -8.63 14.19
C GLU A 96 30.07 -8.58 15.63
N GLU A 97 31.39 -8.42 15.80
CA GLU A 97 32.05 -8.32 17.11
C GLU A 97 31.67 -7.05 17.91
N ASP A 98 31.19 -6.00 17.22
CA ASP A 98 30.82 -4.71 17.82
C ASP A 98 29.30 -4.62 18.12
N ARG A 99 28.54 -5.67 17.80
CA ARG A 99 27.09 -5.68 18.02
C ARG A 99 26.77 -5.93 19.48
N LEU A 100 25.78 -5.20 19.98
CA LEU A 100 25.24 -5.44 21.31
C LEU A 100 24.29 -6.64 21.27
N PRO A 101 24.10 -7.39 22.38
CA PRO A 101 23.20 -8.54 22.40
C PRO A 101 21.78 -8.25 21.92
N TRP A 102 21.23 -7.08 22.26
CA TRP A 102 19.89 -6.68 21.79
C TRP A 102 19.84 -6.42 20.28
N GLU A 103 20.96 -6.04 19.66
CA GLU A 103 21.06 -5.79 18.21
C GLU A 103 21.02 -7.11 17.45
N GLU A 104 21.66 -8.15 17.98
CA GLU A 104 21.55 -9.51 17.44
C GLU A 104 20.12 -10.04 17.58
N GLU A 105 19.50 -9.91 18.76
CA GLU A 105 18.09 -10.29 18.95
C GLU A 105 17.16 -9.52 18.00
N ALA A 106 17.44 -8.24 17.75
CA ALA A 106 16.67 -7.41 16.83
C ALA A 106 16.76 -7.95 15.40
N LEU A 107 17.95 -8.33 14.94
CA LEU A 107 18.14 -8.96 13.63
C LEU A 107 17.48 -10.33 13.55
N GLU A 108 17.59 -11.17 14.58
CA GLU A 108 16.93 -12.48 14.63
C GLU A 108 15.41 -12.33 14.49
N LYS A 109 14.80 -11.40 15.24
CA LYS A 109 13.37 -11.08 15.12
C LYS A 109 13.00 -10.61 13.72
N VAL A 110 13.87 -9.84 13.06
CA VAL A 110 13.67 -9.42 11.67
C VAL A 110 13.71 -10.62 10.71
N GLU A 111 14.64 -11.56 10.88
CA GLU A 111 14.70 -12.75 10.03
C GLU A 111 13.45 -13.64 10.21
N VAL A 112 13.05 -13.93 11.45
CA VAL A 112 11.80 -14.66 11.74
C VAL A 112 10.60 -13.95 11.12
N TRP A 113 10.51 -12.63 11.24
CA TRP A 113 9.46 -11.85 10.61
C TRP A 113 9.49 -11.96 9.07
N ARG A 114 10.66 -11.96 8.43
CA ARG A 114 10.78 -12.13 6.98
C ARG A 114 10.28 -13.51 6.54
N GLU A 115 10.53 -14.55 7.33
CA GLU A 115 10.00 -15.90 7.09
C GLU A 115 8.48 -15.95 7.21
N GLU A 116 7.91 -15.41 8.29
CA GLU A 116 6.44 -15.30 8.46
C GLU A 116 5.79 -14.57 7.28
N VAL A 117 6.39 -13.46 6.83
CA VAL A 117 5.89 -12.73 5.66
C VAL A 117 6.01 -13.56 4.39
N ALA A 118 7.08 -14.35 4.21
CA ALA A 118 7.24 -15.23 3.06
C ALA A 118 6.17 -16.31 3.00
N GLU A 119 5.76 -16.87 4.14
CA GLU A 119 4.68 -17.85 4.24
C GLU A 119 3.31 -17.23 3.92
N LEU A 120 3.05 -16.01 4.38
CA LEU A 120 1.79 -15.29 4.14
C LEU A 120 1.72 -14.66 2.74
N ARG A 121 2.87 -14.41 2.10
CA ARG A 121 3.00 -13.81 0.77
C ARG A 121 2.01 -14.38 -0.27
N PRO A 122 1.92 -15.70 -0.51
CA PRO A 122 0.97 -16.25 -1.48
C PRO A 122 -0.49 -15.92 -1.16
N GLN A 123 -0.86 -15.91 0.13
CA GLN A 123 -2.21 -15.56 0.57
C GLN A 123 -2.51 -14.08 0.32
N ILE A 124 -1.59 -13.19 0.72
CA ILE A 124 -1.71 -11.75 0.52
C ILE A 124 -1.81 -11.42 -0.97
N LEU A 125 -0.91 -11.97 -1.79
CA LEU A 125 -0.93 -11.79 -3.23
C LEU A 125 -2.22 -12.32 -3.86
N GLY A 126 -2.73 -13.47 -3.40
CA GLY A 126 -4.01 -14.03 -3.85
C GLY A 126 -5.19 -13.11 -3.55
N GLU A 127 -5.26 -12.54 -2.34
CA GLU A 127 -6.29 -11.56 -1.97
C GLU A 127 -6.17 -10.26 -2.76
N LEU A 128 -4.96 -9.72 -2.89
CA LEU A 128 -4.70 -8.51 -3.68
C LEU A 128 -5.06 -8.70 -5.15
N ARG A 129 -4.69 -9.84 -5.77
CA ARG A 129 -5.07 -10.16 -7.15
C ARG A 129 -6.60 -10.15 -7.34
N ARG A 130 -7.34 -10.79 -6.44
CA ARG A 130 -8.82 -10.80 -6.49
C ARG A 130 -9.41 -9.39 -6.37
N ALA A 131 -8.90 -8.60 -5.43
CA ALA A 131 -9.34 -7.21 -5.27
C ALA A 131 -9.02 -6.36 -6.51
N LEU A 132 -7.83 -6.52 -7.09
CA LEU A 132 -7.41 -5.76 -8.25
C LEU A 132 -8.11 -6.20 -9.54
N ALA A 133 -8.58 -7.43 -9.63
CA ALA A 133 -9.38 -7.95 -10.74
C ALA A 133 -10.85 -7.50 -10.71
N THR A 134 -11.33 -6.98 -9.58
CA THR A 134 -12.71 -6.47 -9.44
C THR A 134 -12.90 -5.25 -10.35
N ARG A 135 -13.87 -5.34 -11.27
CA ARG A 135 -14.18 -4.30 -12.26
C ARG A 135 -15.32 -3.41 -11.79
#